data_AF-A0A3S0BY94-F1
#
_entry.id   AF-A0A3S0BY94-F1
#
_cell.length_a   1.000
_cell.length_b   1.000
_cell.length_c   1.000
_cell.angle_alpha   90.00
_cell.angle_beta   90.00
_cell.angle_gamma   90.00
#
_symmetry.space_group_name_H-M   'P 1'
#
loop_
_entity.id
_entity.type
_entity.pdbx_description
1 polymer ?
#
loop_
_entity_poly.entity_id
_entity_poly.type
_entity_poly.pdbx_seq_one_letter_code
_entity_poly.pdbx_strand_id
1 'polypeptide(L)'
;MRYILPFLPTDKTYWEACYGMGHMADELRRLGFTVIGDPDMDCLDEQPQDWDIFITNPPFNGNKKFFRRAIELGKPFALLCRLEHLGGVEALRLFKDEHIQVVIPEKRINYITPKMLAGEKVGGSPFHSVWVTRGLDLPRDILYMKERVEQL
;
A
#
# COMPACT_ATOMS: atom_id res chain seq x y z
N MET A 1 -5.80 -4.87 2.29
CA MET A 1 -5.70 -4.13 3.56
C MET A 1 -5.40 -5.05 4.75
N ARG A 2 -6.20 -6.08 5.02
CA ARG A 2 -6.12 -6.94 6.22
C ARG A 2 -4.72 -7.42 6.67
N TYR A 3 -3.82 -7.72 5.73
CA TYR A 3 -2.49 -8.26 6.04
C TYR A 3 -1.50 -7.24 6.65
N ILE A 4 -1.64 -5.94 6.35
CA ILE A 4 -0.74 -4.90 6.88
C ILE A 4 -1.28 -4.27 8.17
N LEU A 5 -2.60 -4.34 8.41
CA LEU A 5 -3.26 -3.75 9.58
C LEU A 5 -2.58 -4.03 10.94
N PRO A 6 -2.07 -5.24 11.24
CA PRO A 6 -1.45 -5.50 12.54
C PRO A 6 -0.17 -4.70 12.80
N PHE A 7 0.39 -4.09 11.77
CA PHE A 7 1.65 -3.33 11.81
C PHE A 7 1.44 -1.83 11.64
N LEU A 8 0.19 -1.37 11.57
CA LEU A 8 -0.15 0.03 11.41
C LEU A 8 -0.38 0.68 12.79
N PRO A 9 0.42 1.69 13.20
CA PRO A 9 0.17 2.45 14.42
C PRO A 9 -1.17 3.20 14.38
N THR A 10 -2.00 3.05 15.41
CA THR A 10 -3.34 3.65 15.46
C THR A 10 -3.35 5.12 15.86
N ASP A 11 -2.23 5.64 16.38
CA ASP A 11 -2.05 7.02 16.85
C ASP A 11 -1.48 7.96 15.77
N LYS A 12 -1.48 7.52 14.50
CA LYS A 12 -0.88 8.22 13.37
C LYS A 12 -1.92 8.70 12.36
N THR A 13 -1.57 9.76 11.65
CA THR A 13 -2.31 10.27 10.50
C THR A 13 -1.75 9.66 9.23
N TYR A 14 -2.59 8.88 8.54
CA TYR A 14 -2.26 8.24 7.28
C TYR A 14 -2.64 9.14 6.12
N TRP A 15 -1.76 9.24 5.13
CA TRP A 15 -2.08 9.84 3.84
C TRP A 15 -2.31 8.75 2.80
N GLU A 16 -3.57 8.60 2.35
CA GLU A 16 -3.91 7.81 1.17
C GLU A 16 -3.59 8.58 -0.11
N ALA A 17 -2.36 8.41 -0.60
CA ALA A 17 -1.80 9.26 -1.66
C ALA A 17 -2.36 9.01 -3.07
N CYS A 18 -2.87 7.81 -3.37
CA CYS A 18 -3.54 7.54 -4.65
C CYS A 18 -5.01 7.23 -4.38
N TYR A 19 -5.73 8.27 -3.95
CA TYR A 19 -7.08 8.18 -3.40
C TYR A 19 -8.06 7.42 -4.30
N GLY A 20 -8.08 7.75 -5.59
CA GLY A 20 -9.02 7.15 -6.53
C GLY A 20 -10.46 7.32 -6.05
N MET A 21 -11.14 6.20 -5.78
CA MET A 21 -12.51 6.21 -5.21
C MET A 21 -12.55 6.17 -3.68
N GLY A 22 -11.42 6.30 -2.99
CA GLY A 22 -11.33 6.38 -1.53
C GLY A 22 -11.52 5.06 -0.78
N HIS A 23 -11.66 3.91 -1.47
CA HIS A 23 -11.99 2.63 -0.84
C HIS A 23 -11.00 2.21 0.25
N MET A 24 -9.71 2.50 0.09
CA MET A 24 -8.72 2.14 1.11
C MET A 24 -8.77 3.11 2.29
N ALA A 25 -8.91 4.43 2.06
CA ALA A 25 -9.14 5.37 3.14
C ALA A 25 -10.42 5.08 3.92
N ASP A 26 -11.53 4.80 3.24
CA ASP A 26 -12.81 4.52 3.89
C ASP A 26 -12.76 3.27 4.77
N GLU A 27 -12.10 2.21 4.29
CA GLU A 27 -11.91 1.00 5.11
C GLU A 27 -11.01 1.26 6.33
N LEU A 28 -9.92 2.02 6.16
CA LEU A 28 -9.05 2.39 7.28
C LEU A 28 -9.79 3.29 8.29
N ARG A 29 -10.55 4.28 7.83
CA ARG A 29 -11.40 5.12 8.68
C ARG A 29 -12.42 4.30 9.45
N ARG A 30 -13.09 3.34 8.79
CA ARG A 30 -14.04 2.40 9.41
C ARG A 30 -13.38 1.57 10.53
N LEU A 31 -12.09 1.27 10.40
CA LEU A 31 -11.28 0.55 11.38
C LEU A 31 -10.70 1.45 12.48
N GLY A 32 -11.00 2.75 12.49
CA GLY A 32 -10.60 3.68 13.54
C GLY A 32 -9.28 4.42 13.28
N PHE A 33 -8.70 4.31 12.08
CA PHE A 33 -7.51 5.07 11.71
C PHE A 33 -7.86 6.49 11.25
N THR A 34 -6.96 7.43 11.51
CA THR A 34 -7.06 8.79 10.96
C THR A 34 -6.46 8.79 9.55
N VAL A 35 -7.27 9.08 8.52
CA VAL A 35 -6.82 9.05 7.12
C VAL A 35 -7.23 10.29 6.35
N ILE A 36 -6.25 10.94 5.74
CA ILE A 36 -6.38 12.04 4.79
C ILE A 36 -6.22 11.50 3.38
N GLY A 37 -7.06 11.94 2.47
CA GLY A 37 -6.96 11.60 1.06
C GLY A 37 -7.91 12.47 0.24
N ASP A 38 -7.45 12.87 -0.94
CA ASP A 38 -8.13 13.82 -1.82
C ASP A 38 -8.01 13.31 -3.27
N PRO A 39 -9.12 13.11 -4.00
CA PRO A 39 -9.08 12.69 -5.40
C PRO A 39 -8.44 13.71 -6.34
N ASP A 40 -8.40 14.99 -5.97
CA ASP A 40 -7.91 16.08 -6.82
C ASP A 40 -6.43 16.43 -6.56
N MET A 41 -5.78 15.78 -5.59
CA MET A 41 -4.37 16.01 -5.23
C MET A 41 -3.44 15.06 -5.99
N ASP A 42 -2.45 15.59 -6.72
CA ASP A 42 -1.39 14.76 -7.32
C ASP A 42 -0.25 14.54 -6.32
N CYS A 43 -0.21 13.34 -5.73
CA CYS A 43 0.81 13.00 -4.72
C CYS A 43 2.27 13.04 -5.19
N LEU A 44 2.53 13.14 -6.51
CA LEU A 44 3.88 13.27 -7.04
C LEU A 44 4.46 14.67 -6.81
N ASP A 45 3.60 15.68 -6.86
CA ASP A 45 3.98 17.09 -6.77
C ASP A 45 3.47 17.74 -5.47
N GLU A 46 2.40 17.21 -4.90
CA GLU A 46 1.70 17.75 -3.74
C GLU A 46 1.80 16.82 -2.52
N GLN A 47 1.41 17.34 -1.35
CA GLN A 47 1.23 16.59 -0.11
C GLN A 47 0.32 17.38 0.85
N PRO A 48 -0.41 16.71 1.76
CA PRO A 48 -1.14 17.41 2.82
C PRO A 48 -0.16 18.05 3.81
N GLN A 49 -0.66 19.04 4.56
CA GLN A 49 0.15 19.78 5.54
C GLN A 49 0.65 18.88 6.68
N ASP A 50 -0.26 18.13 7.29
CA ASP A 50 0.02 17.30 8.47
C ASP A 50 -0.31 15.83 8.20
N TRP A 51 0.69 14.97 8.30
CA TRP A 51 0.58 13.52 8.11
C TRP A 51 1.83 12.81 8.63
N ASP A 52 1.69 11.54 8.98
CA ASP A 52 2.78 10.73 9.55
C ASP A 52 3.24 9.61 8.62
N ILE A 53 2.28 8.89 8.01
CA ILE A 53 2.55 7.67 7.25
C ILE A 53 1.94 7.78 5.84
N PHE A 54 2.76 7.53 4.83
CA PHE A 54 2.33 7.45 3.43
C PHE A 54 1.82 6.04 3.14
N ILE A 55 0.53 5.86 2.85
CA ILE A 55 -0.06 4.56 2.55
C ILE A 55 -0.82 4.63 1.23
N THR A 56 -0.60 3.70 0.30
CA THR A 56 -1.40 3.71 -0.94
C THR A 56 -1.33 2.40 -1.70
N ASN A 57 -2.33 2.16 -2.54
CA ASN A 57 -2.25 1.25 -3.66
C ASN A 57 -2.00 2.08 -4.94
N PRO A 58 -0.74 2.32 -5.32
CA PRO A 58 -0.42 3.13 -6.47
C PRO A 58 -0.96 2.51 -7.77
N PRO A 59 -1.27 3.31 -8.80
CA PRO A 59 -1.62 2.83 -10.12
C PRO A 59 -0.56 1.86 -10.68
N PHE A 60 -1.00 0.68 -11.13
CA PHE A 60 -0.11 -0.39 -11.59
C PHE A 60 0.94 0.07 -12.62
N ASN A 61 0.55 0.96 -13.52
CA ASN A 61 1.45 1.56 -14.49
C ASN A 61 2.19 2.73 -13.84
N GLY A 62 3.51 2.57 -13.67
CA GLY A 62 4.34 3.62 -13.10
C GLY A 62 4.54 3.56 -11.59
N ASN A 63 4.32 2.42 -10.92
CA ASN A 63 4.61 2.24 -9.48
C ASN A 63 5.94 2.84 -9.00
N LYS A 64 6.96 2.85 -9.87
CA LYS A 64 8.32 3.35 -9.58
C LYS A 64 8.36 4.81 -9.14
N LYS A 65 7.56 5.70 -9.75
CA LYS A 65 7.53 7.13 -9.38
C LYS A 65 6.94 7.33 -7.98
N PHE A 66 5.99 6.49 -7.57
CA PHE A 66 5.41 6.54 -6.23
C PHE A 66 6.37 6.01 -5.16
N PHE A 67 7.15 4.97 -5.46
CA PHE A 67 8.22 4.53 -4.54
C PHE A 67 9.30 5.60 -4.37
N ARG A 68 9.73 6.22 -5.47
CA ARG A 68 10.66 7.35 -5.41
C ARG A 68 10.10 8.48 -4.55
N ARG A 69 8.86 8.88 -4.79
CA ARG A 69 8.16 9.89 -4.01
C ARG A 69 8.11 9.52 -2.53
N ALA A 70 7.70 8.30 -2.19
CA ALA A 70 7.64 7.83 -0.80
C ALA A 70 9.02 7.87 -0.12
N ILE A 71 10.09 7.54 -0.86
CA ILE A 71 11.46 7.64 -0.36
C ILE A 71 11.85 9.10 -0.10
N GLU A 72 11.65 9.98 -1.07
CA GLU A 72 11.97 11.42 -1.04
C GLU A 72 11.23 12.18 0.06
N LEU A 73 9.99 11.79 0.36
CA LEU A 73 9.21 12.38 1.45
C LEU A 73 9.82 12.10 2.84
N GLY A 74 10.74 11.13 2.96
CA GLY A 74 11.51 10.90 4.18
C GLY A 74 10.71 10.37 5.39
N LYS A 75 9.43 10.07 5.23
CA LYS A 75 8.55 9.51 6.27
C LYS A 75 8.32 8.00 6.08
N PRO A 76 7.79 7.31 7.11
CA PRO A 76 7.37 5.93 6.97
C PRO A 76 6.33 5.73 5.87
N PHE A 77 6.35 4.57 5.25
CA PHE A 77 5.38 4.24 4.20
C PHE A 77 4.95 2.78 4.17
N ALA A 78 3.80 2.53 3.54
CA ALA A 78 3.31 1.23 3.13
C ALA A 78 2.67 1.31 1.74
N LEU A 79 3.34 0.78 0.72
CA LEU A 79 2.84 0.77 -0.66
C LEU A 79 2.49 -0.66 -1.08
N LEU A 80 1.31 -0.84 -1.66
CA LEU A 80 0.94 -2.12 -2.27
C LEU A 80 1.53 -2.21 -3.68
N CYS A 81 2.25 -3.30 -4.00
CA CYS A 81 2.76 -3.50 -5.37
C CYS A 81 2.76 -4.97 -5.77
N ARG A 82 2.89 -5.25 -7.08
CA ARG A 82 3.13 -6.63 -7.54
C ARG A 82 4.49 -7.13 -7.07
N LEU A 83 4.57 -8.38 -6.63
CA LEU A 83 5.77 -9.01 -6.10
C LEU A 83 6.97 -8.90 -7.07
N GLU A 84 6.73 -9.06 -8.36
CA GLU A 84 7.75 -9.04 -9.40
C GLU A 84 8.48 -7.69 -9.50
N HIS A 85 7.88 -6.60 -9.01
CA HIS A 85 8.55 -5.29 -9.02
C HIS A 85 9.78 -5.27 -8.12
N LEU A 86 9.83 -6.08 -7.06
CA LEU A 86 10.95 -6.11 -6.11
C LEU A 86 12.27 -6.52 -6.78
N GLY A 87 12.21 -7.37 -7.81
CA GLY A 87 13.40 -7.83 -8.54
C GLY A 87 13.80 -6.92 -9.71
N GLY A 88 13.07 -5.83 -9.97
CA GLY A 88 13.36 -4.94 -11.09
C GLY A 88 14.59 -4.06 -10.84
N VAL A 89 15.29 -3.67 -11.91
CA VAL A 89 16.47 -2.77 -11.85
C VAL A 89 16.18 -1.48 -11.08
N GLU A 90 14.97 -0.94 -11.21
CA GLU A 90 14.56 0.28 -10.52
C GLU A 90 14.28 0.06 -9.03
N ALA A 91 13.71 -1.09 -8.65
CA ALA A 91 13.56 -1.45 -7.25
C ALA A 91 14.93 -1.64 -6.59
N LEU A 92 15.88 -2.29 -7.27
CA LEU A 92 17.26 -2.37 -6.80
C LEU A 92 17.84 -0.97 -6.56
N ARG A 93 17.69 -0.05 -7.52
CA ARG A 93 18.20 1.33 -7.37
C ARG A 93 17.57 2.08 -6.21
N LEU A 94 16.25 1.95 -6.02
CA LEU A 94 15.51 2.66 -4.99
C LEU A 94 15.69 2.05 -3.60
N PHE A 95 15.83 0.72 -3.50
CA PHE A 95 15.74 0.01 -2.22
C PHE A 95 17.08 -0.47 -1.68
N LYS A 96 18.14 -0.55 -2.48
CA LYS A 96 19.43 -1.13 -2.04
C LYS A 96 20.05 -0.47 -0.81
N ASP A 97 19.80 0.82 -0.62
CA ASP A 97 20.36 1.63 0.48
C ASP A 97 19.30 1.93 1.55
N GLU A 98 18.08 1.41 1.41
CA GLU A 98 16.94 1.65 2.29
C GLU A 98 16.64 0.41 3.13
N HIS A 99 16.22 0.57 4.39
CA HIS A 99 15.71 -0.54 5.19
C HIS A 99 14.26 -0.85 4.82
N ILE A 100 14.10 -1.60 3.72
CA ILE A 100 12.81 -2.05 3.23
C ILE A 100 12.39 -3.35 3.92
N GLN A 101 11.14 -3.39 4.33
CA GLN A 101 10.48 -4.59 4.84
C GLN A 101 9.27 -4.93 3.96
N VAL A 102 8.91 -6.21 3.89
CA VAL A 102 7.89 -6.72 2.95
C VAL A 102 6.91 -7.63 3.68
N VAL A 103 5.62 -7.32 3.54
CA VAL A 103 4.53 -8.19 3.98
C VAL A 103 3.95 -8.92 2.77
N ILE A 104 4.04 -10.23 2.79
CA ILE A 104 3.57 -11.16 1.76
C ILE A 104 2.27 -11.82 2.24
N PRO A 105 1.12 -11.47 1.64
CA PRO A 105 -0.15 -12.15 1.88
C PRO A 105 -0.12 -13.64 1.53
N GLU A 106 -0.86 -14.48 2.25
CA GLU A 106 -1.08 -15.89 1.91
C GLU A 106 -1.86 -16.05 0.60
N LYS A 107 -2.84 -15.17 0.35
CA LYS A 107 -3.69 -15.19 -0.85
C LYS A 107 -3.41 -13.99 -1.73
N ARG A 108 -3.63 -14.13 -3.03
CA ARG A 108 -3.56 -13.01 -3.98
C ARG A 108 -4.65 -11.99 -3.65
N ILE A 109 -4.27 -10.73 -3.65
CA ILE A 109 -5.22 -9.62 -3.51
C ILE A 109 -5.94 -9.45 -4.85
N ASN A 110 -7.27 -9.51 -4.81
CA ASN A 110 -8.13 -9.19 -5.95
C ASN A 110 -8.44 -7.70 -5.96
N TYR A 111 -8.48 -7.12 -7.16
CA TYR A 111 -8.70 -5.70 -7.38
C TYR A 111 -10.06 -5.48 -8.02
N ILE A 112 -10.68 -4.35 -7.71
CA ILE A 112 -11.87 -3.90 -8.43
C ILE A 112 -11.45 -3.56 -9.85
N THR A 113 -12.07 -4.22 -10.82
CA THR A 113 -11.83 -3.98 -12.25
C THR A 113 -13.09 -3.44 -12.92
N PRO A 114 -12.97 -2.71 -14.06
CA PRO A 114 -14.14 -2.27 -14.81
C PRO A 114 -15.10 -3.41 -15.18
N LYS A 115 -14.55 -4.59 -15.52
CA LYS A 115 -15.34 -5.80 -15.79
C LYS A 115 -16.17 -6.25 -14.60
N MET A 116 -15.59 -6.24 -13.40
CA MET A 116 -16.35 -6.54 -12.17
C MET A 116 -17.48 -5.55 -11.94
N LEU A 117 -17.21 -4.25 -12.14
CA LEU A 117 -18.23 -3.21 -11.97
C LEU A 117 -19.34 -3.32 -13.03
N ALA A 118 -19.02 -3.83 -14.22
CA ALA A 118 -19.99 -4.15 -15.27
C ALA A 118 -20.76 -5.48 -15.01
N GLY A 119 -20.51 -6.16 -13.89
CA GLY A 119 -21.17 -7.42 -13.55
C GLY A 119 -20.62 -8.65 -14.28
N GLU A 120 -19.49 -8.52 -14.98
CA GLU A 120 -18.86 -9.64 -15.67
C GLU A 120 -18.17 -10.59 -14.68
N LYS A 121 -18.19 -11.89 -15.00
CA LYS A 121 -17.41 -12.88 -14.27
C LYS A 121 -15.92 -12.68 -14.55
N VAL A 122 -15.17 -12.28 -13.54
CA VAL A 122 -13.71 -12.20 -13.59
C VAL A 122 -13.06 -13.32 -12.79
N GLY A 123 -11.89 -13.76 -13.22
CA GLY A 123 -11.02 -14.63 -12.42
C GLY A 123 -10.30 -13.85 -11.31
N GLY A 124 -9.61 -14.58 -10.43
CA GLY A 124 -8.72 -13.97 -9.45
C GLY A 124 -7.51 -13.29 -10.10
N SER A 125 -6.83 -12.43 -9.35
CA SER A 125 -5.63 -11.73 -9.83
C SER A 125 -4.56 -12.73 -10.34
N PRO A 126 -3.97 -12.51 -11.52
CA PRO A 126 -2.97 -13.43 -12.09
C PRO A 126 -1.60 -13.28 -11.43
N PHE A 127 -1.38 -12.25 -10.61
CA PHE A 127 -0.12 -11.96 -9.93
C PHE A 127 -0.30 -11.83 -8.41
N HIS A 128 0.79 -12.01 -7.69
CA HIS A 128 0.83 -11.77 -6.24
C HIS A 128 1.12 -10.31 -5.95
N SER A 129 0.48 -9.76 -4.92
CA SER A 129 0.73 -8.39 -4.46
C SER A 129 1.20 -8.40 -3.03
N VAL A 130 2.14 -7.53 -2.71
CA VAL A 130 2.83 -7.43 -1.42
C VAL A 130 2.79 -5.98 -0.94
N TRP A 131 2.85 -5.80 0.38
CA TRP A 131 3.11 -4.48 0.95
C TRP A 131 4.61 -4.30 1.10
N VAL A 132 5.11 -3.21 0.55
CA VAL A 132 6.49 -2.77 0.71
C VAL A 132 6.49 -1.60 1.66
N THR A 133 7.28 -1.69 2.73
CA THR A 133 7.25 -0.75 3.83
C THR A 133 8.64 -0.24 4.19
N ARG A 134 8.70 0.94 4.78
CA ARG A 134 9.89 1.51 5.40
C ARG A 134 9.47 2.26 6.67
N GLY A 135 10.24 2.14 7.75
CA GLY A 135 10.03 2.91 8.98
C GLY A 135 8.77 2.55 9.78
N LEU A 136 8.21 1.36 9.56
CA LEU A 136 7.11 0.80 10.35
C LEU A 136 7.61 -0.22 11.40
N ASP A 137 8.92 -0.47 11.44
CA ASP A 137 9.61 -1.33 12.41
C ASP A 137 8.95 -2.72 12.57
N LEU A 138 8.71 -3.38 11.44
CA LEU A 138 8.15 -4.72 11.40
C LEU A 138 9.12 -5.70 12.09
N PRO A 139 8.62 -6.79 12.71
CA PRO A 139 9.47 -7.72 13.46
C PRO A 139 10.48 -8.51 12.60
N ARG A 140 10.33 -8.49 11.27
CA ARG A 140 11.23 -9.12 10.30
C ARG A 140 11.17 -8.37 8.97
N ASP A 141 12.24 -8.47 8.19
CA ASP A 141 12.31 -7.84 6.86
C ASP A 141 11.35 -8.49 5.87
N ILE A 142 11.07 -9.80 6.00
CA ILE A 142 10.08 -10.50 5.17
C ILE A 142 9.10 -11.24 6.08
N LEU A 143 7.82 -10.92 5.94
CA LEU A 143 6.72 -11.47 6.73
C LEU A 143 5.70 -12.16 5.84
N TYR A 144 5.49 -13.45 6.05
CA TYR A 144 4.42 -14.21 5.42
C TYR A 144 3.18 -14.18 6.32
N MET A 145 2.09 -13.59 5.84
CA MET A 145 0.88 -13.33 6.62
C MET A 145 -0.27 -14.21 6.16
N LYS A 146 -0.80 -15.02 7.09
CA LYS A 146 -2.04 -15.77 6.88
C LYS A 146 -3.25 -14.87 7.02
N GLU A 147 -4.33 -15.20 6.31
CA GLU A 147 -5.60 -14.53 6.54
C GLU A 147 -6.09 -14.90 7.95
N ARG A 148 -6.21 -13.91 8.84
CA ARG A 148 -6.84 -14.15 10.14
C ARG A 148 -8.32 -14.37 9.89
N VAL A 149 -8.81 -15.56 10.17
CA VAL A 149 -10.24 -15.81 10.32
C VAL A 149 -10.65 -15.03 11.57
N GLU A 150 -11.44 -13.98 11.39
CA GLU A 150 -12.11 -13.31 12.51
C GLU A 150 -12.93 -14.39 13.22
N GLN A 151 -12.51 -14.79 14.43
CA GLN A 151 -13.41 -15.48 15.33
C GLN A 151 -14.45 -14.43 15.73
N LEU A 152 -15.65 -14.58 15.17
CA LEU A 152 -16.85 -13.84 15.55
C LEU A 152 -17.20 -14.13 17.01
#